data_AF-A0A4Y8WNJ3-F1
#
_entry.id   AF-A0A4Y8WNJ3-F1
#
_cell.length_a   1.000
_cell.length_b   1.000
_cell.length_c   1.000
_cell.angle_alpha   90.00
_cell.angle_beta   90.00
_cell.angle_gamma   90.00
#
_symmetry.space_group_name_H-M   'P 1'
#
loop_
_entity.id
_entity.type
_entity.pdbx_description
1 polymer ?
#
loop_
_entity_poly.entity_id
_entity_poly.type
_entity_poly.pdbx_seq_one_letter_code
_entity_poly.pdbx_strand_id
1 'polypeptide(L)'
;CQGGDYDSQELDKKYGLEDYVRLSFCNDHPMAYRLQQSGSAIVILKIEVDVALLKGTLFSDINAADKLHTHGGELDDLKRVNFNATKRNYVRKDDDDFKPHQAEVMVKTFVPKKYIVNLDNF
;
A
#
# COMPACT_ATOMS: atom_id res chain seq x y z
N CYS A 1 1.80 17.89 -1.46
CA CYS A 1 2.68 17.13 -0.55
C CYS A 1 2.38 15.65 -0.71
N GLN A 2 3.39 14.81 -0.87
CA GLN A 2 3.21 13.36 -0.63
C GLN A 2 2.77 13.18 0.83
N GLY A 3 1.76 12.37 1.07
CA GLY A 3 1.28 12.09 2.42
C GLY A 3 2.35 11.31 3.18
N GLY A 4 2.79 11.84 4.32
CA GLY A 4 3.86 11.25 5.14
C GLY A 4 4.44 12.28 6.11
N ASP A 5 4.95 11.80 7.24
CA ASP A 5 5.83 12.58 8.12
C ASP A 5 7.26 12.62 7.56
N TYR A 6 8.16 13.38 8.21
CA TYR A 6 9.55 13.47 7.79
C TYR A 6 10.24 12.09 7.76
N ASP A 7 9.89 11.23 8.72
CA ASP A 7 10.48 9.89 8.85
C ASP A 7 10.12 8.97 7.68
N SER A 8 8.88 9.04 7.21
CA SER A 8 8.44 8.26 6.03
C SER A 8 9.14 8.70 4.74
N GLN A 9 9.40 10.00 4.56
CA GLN A 9 10.15 10.50 3.40
C GLN A 9 11.61 10.02 3.40
N GLU A 10 12.26 10.00 4.56
CA GLU A 10 13.63 9.48 4.68
C GLU A 10 13.70 7.96 4.44
N LEU A 11 12.68 7.22 4.84
CA LEU A 11 12.57 5.79 4.52
C LEU A 11 12.35 5.55 3.02
N ASP A 12 11.49 6.34 2.38
CA ASP A 12 11.28 6.23 0.94
C ASP A 12 12.57 6.53 0.16
N LYS A 13 13.35 7.56 0.54
CA LYS A 13 14.68 7.80 -0.04
C LYS A 13 15.64 6.65 0.19
N LYS A 14 15.67 6.10 1.42
CA LYS A 14 16.56 5.00 1.78
C LYS A 14 16.29 3.75 0.95
N TYR A 15 15.02 3.48 0.63
CA TYR A 15 14.61 2.31 -0.14
C TYR A 15 14.35 2.58 -1.63
N GLY A 16 14.57 3.82 -2.11
CA GLY A 16 14.35 4.21 -3.51
C GLY A 16 12.88 4.19 -3.94
N LEU A 17 11.95 4.46 -3.00
CA LEU A 17 10.50 4.38 -3.18
C LEU A 17 9.83 5.76 -3.41
N GLU A 18 10.62 6.83 -3.47
CA GLU A 18 10.15 8.22 -3.60
C GLU A 18 9.32 8.52 -4.86
N ASP A 19 9.53 7.74 -5.93
CA ASP A 19 8.80 7.81 -7.21
C ASP A 19 7.71 6.73 -7.31
N TYR A 20 7.18 6.25 -6.18
CA TYR A 20 6.13 5.22 -6.17
C TYR A 20 4.86 5.68 -5.47
N VAL A 21 3.73 5.35 -6.09
CA VAL A 21 2.41 5.44 -5.47
C VAL A 21 2.15 4.12 -4.74
N ARG A 22 2.06 4.19 -3.41
CA ARG A 22 1.79 3.05 -2.54
C ARG A 22 0.30 2.79 -2.45
N LEU A 23 -0.11 1.59 -2.86
CA LEU A 23 -1.47 1.09 -2.80
C LEU A 23 -1.53 -0.06 -1.80
N SER A 24 -2.68 -0.21 -1.13
CA SER A 24 -2.91 -1.30 -0.18
C SER A 24 -3.79 -2.38 -0.80
N PHE A 25 -3.56 -3.64 -0.41
CA PHE A 25 -4.49 -4.74 -0.70
C PHE A 25 -5.69 -4.77 0.25
N CYS A 26 -5.55 -4.23 1.47
CA CYS A 26 -6.64 -4.17 2.44
C CYS A 26 -7.46 -2.88 2.35
N ASN A 27 -8.71 -2.95 2.77
CA ASN A 27 -9.67 -1.83 2.77
C ASN A 27 -9.71 -1.06 4.11
N ASP A 28 -9.04 -1.57 5.13
CA ASP A 28 -9.11 -1.12 6.53
C ASP A 28 -7.70 -0.84 7.10
N HIS A 29 -6.87 -0.15 6.31
CA HIS A 29 -5.49 0.15 6.68
C HIS A 29 -5.41 0.89 8.04
N PRO A 30 -4.53 0.47 8.97
CA PRO A 30 -4.44 1.06 10.32
C PRO A 30 -4.23 2.59 10.34
N MET A 31 -3.57 3.13 9.32
CA MET A 31 -3.40 4.59 9.17
C MET A 31 -4.70 5.34 8.90
N ALA A 32 -5.70 4.71 8.27
CA ALA A 32 -7.00 5.35 8.03
C ALA A 32 -7.69 5.69 9.37
N TYR A 33 -7.64 4.76 10.33
CA TYR A 33 -8.17 4.99 11.67
C TYR A 33 -7.44 6.14 12.40
N ARG A 34 -6.11 6.23 12.27
CA ARG A 34 -5.33 7.34 12.86
C ARG A 34 -5.70 8.70 12.26
N LEU A 35 -5.83 8.77 10.93
CA LEU A 35 -6.17 9.99 10.21
C LEU A 35 -7.60 10.46 10.49
N GLN A 36 -8.54 9.53 10.64
CA GLN A 36 -9.91 9.84 11.09
C GLN A 36 -9.91 10.46 12.48
N GLN A 37 -9.13 9.92 13.42
CA GLN A 37 -9.01 10.49 14.77
C GLN A 37 -8.38 11.89 14.78
N SER A 38 -7.51 12.22 13.82
CA SER A 38 -7.00 13.59 13.65
C SER A 38 -7.96 14.53 12.92
N GLY A 39 -9.18 14.08 12.61
CA GLY A 39 -10.21 14.90 11.94
C GLY A 39 -10.03 15.02 10.43
N SER A 40 -9.18 14.19 9.81
CA SER A 40 -8.98 14.22 8.36
C SER A 40 -10.15 13.56 7.63
N ALA A 41 -10.62 14.20 6.54
CA ALA A 41 -11.59 13.60 5.63
C ALA A 41 -10.87 12.61 4.70
N ILE A 42 -11.13 11.31 4.88
CA ILE A 42 -10.50 10.25 4.10
C ILE A 42 -11.40 9.85 2.94
N VAL A 43 -10.81 9.80 1.75
CA VAL A 43 -11.43 9.26 0.54
C VAL A 43 -10.70 7.96 0.18
N ILE A 44 -11.46 6.87 -0.01
CA ILE A 44 -10.93 5.58 -0.44
C ILE A 44 -11.12 5.45 -1.94
N LEU A 45 -10.03 5.42 -2.69
CA LEU A 45 -10.04 5.13 -4.13
C LEU A 45 -9.88 3.63 -4.34
N LYS A 46 -10.77 3.04 -5.13
CA LYS A 46 -10.72 1.65 -5.55
C LYS A 46 -9.95 1.57 -6.86
N ILE A 47 -8.91 0.75 -6.88
CA ILE A 47 -8.00 0.61 -8.02
C ILE A 47 -8.21 -0.77 -8.66
N GLU A 48 -8.29 -0.84 -9.98
CA GLU A 48 -8.30 -2.10 -10.72
C GLU A 48 -6.99 -2.86 -10.55
N VAL A 49 -7.09 -4.19 -10.40
CA VAL A 49 -5.94 -5.07 -10.16
C VAL A 49 -4.94 -5.03 -11.33
N ASP A 50 -5.38 -4.72 -12.54
CA ASP A 50 -4.53 -4.58 -13.73
C ASP A 50 -3.41 -3.54 -13.57
N VAL A 51 -3.52 -2.62 -12.61
CA VAL A 51 -2.43 -1.70 -12.25
C VAL A 51 -1.17 -2.45 -11.80
N ALA A 52 -1.32 -3.65 -11.24
CA ALA A 52 -0.23 -4.52 -10.82
C ALA A 52 0.65 -4.98 -12.00
N LEU A 53 0.11 -4.98 -13.21
CA LEU A 53 0.81 -5.38 -14.44
C LEU A 53 1.57 -4.23 -15.10
N LEU A 54 1.47 -3.00 -14.56
CA LEU A 54 2.22 -1.87 -15.09
C LEU A 54 3.73 -2.07 -14.92
N LYS A 55 4.48 -1.62 -15.93
CA LYS A 55 5.93 -1.78 -15.94
C LYS A 55 6.56 -1.06 -14.75
N GLY A 56 7.37 -1.80 -14.00
CA GLY A 56 8.07 -1.27 -12.84
C GLY A 56 7.22 -1.25 -11.58
N THR A 57 6.01 -1.81 -11.57
CA THR A 57 5.29 -2.05 -10.32
C THR A 57 6.08 -3.01 -9.42
N LEU A 58 6.12 -2.70 -8.13
CA LEU A 58 6.74 -3.53 -7.11
C LEU A 58 5.68 -4.05 -6.13
N PHE A 59 5.94 -5.21 -5.56
CA PHE A 59 5.12 -5.83 -4.52
C PHE A 59 5.93 -5.88 -3.24
N SER A 60 5.32 -5.48 -2.13
CA SER A 60 5.89 -5.60 -0.79
C SER A 60 5.07 -6.60 0.02
N ASP A 61 5.73 -7.54 0.66
CA ASP A 61 5.12 -8.58 1.49
C ASP A 61 4.44 -8.04 2.77
N ILE A 62 4.91 -6.89 3.25
CA ILE A 62 4.34 -6.10 4.36
C ILE A 62 4.38 -4.60 4.00
N ASN A 63 4.10 -3.71 4.95
CA ASN A 63 4.22 -2.27 4.72
C ASN A 63 5.63 -1.89 4.23
N ALA A 64 5.76 -1.16 3.11
CA ALA A 64 7.05 -0.87 2.50
C ALA A 64 7.97 0.04 3.34
N ALA A 65 7.45 0.68 4.39
CA ALA A 65 8.24 1.44 5.36
C ALA A 65 8.71 0.60 6.57
N ASP A 66 8.25 -0.65 6.72
CA ASP A 66 8.72 -1.55 7.79
C ASP A 66 10.18 -1.96 7.55
N LYS A 67 10.98 -2.20 8.60
CA LYS A 67 12.39 -2.60 8.44
C LYS A 67 12.57 -4.03 7.93
N LEU A 68 11.54 -4.87 8.07
CA LEU A 68 11.56 -6.28 7.68
C LEU A 68 10.91 -6.53 6.31
N HIS A 69 10.58 -5.47 5.57
CA HIS A 69 9.91 -5.63 4.29
C HIS A 69 10.86 -6.21 3.24
N THR A 70 10.30 -6.98 2.33
CA THR A 70 10.99 -7.47 1.13
C THR A 70 10.14 -7.11 -0.08
N HIS A 71 10.64 -6.21 -0.91
CA HIS A 71 9.95 -5.80 -2.12
C HIS A 71 10.69 -6.16 -3.41
N GLY A 72 9.95 -6.26 -4.50
CA GLY A 72 10.50 -6.41 -5.84
C GLY A 72 9.40 -6.49 -6.90
N GLY A 73 9.79 -6.48 -8.18
CA GLY A 73 8.87 -6.44 -9.33
C GLY A 73 8.65 -7.79 -10.01
N GLU A 74 9.23 -8.87 -9.48
CA GLU A 74 9.17 -10.20 -10.07
C GLU A 74 7.96 -10.98 -9.55
N LEU A 75 7.58 -12.03 -10.28
CA LEU A 75 6.47 -12.90 -9.89
C LEU A 75 6.68 -13.53 -8.50
N ASP A 76 7.93 -13.81 -8.13
CA ASP A 76 8.23 -14.36 -6.81
C ASP A 76 8.00 -13.36 -5.68
N ASP A 77 8.14 -12.06 -5.95
CA ASP A 77 7.82 -11.01 -4.97
C ASP A 77 6.30 -10.93 -4.75
N LEU A 78 5.51 -11.08 -5.82
CA LEU A 78 4.05 -11.20 -5.73
C LEU A 78 3.63 -12.44 -4.92
N LYS A 79 4.32 -13.57 -5.07
CA LYS A 79 4.02 -14.79 -4.30
C LYS A 79 4.31 -14.67 -2.82
N ARG A 80 5.17 -13.72 -2.40
CA ARG A 80 5.42 -13.44 -0.97
C ARG A 80 4.28 -12.67 -0.31
N VAL A 81 3.41 -12.02 -1.09
CA VAL A 81 2.21 -11.36 -0.56
C VAL A 81 1.26 -12.42 -0.02
N ASN A 82 1.00 -12.39 1.29
CA ASN A 82 0.03 -13.26 1.92
C ASN A 82 -1.40 -12.74 1.64
N PHE A 83 -1.97 -13.16 0.51
CA PHE A 83 -3.33 -12.76 0.13
C PHE A 83 -4.42 -13.19 1.11
N ASN A 84 -4.18 -14.21 1.94
CA ASN A 84 -5.13 -14.60 2.96
C ASN A 84 -5.15 -13.54 4.07
N ALA A 85 -3.97 -13.06 4.51
CA ALA A 85 -3.85 -12.00 5.49
C ALA A 85 -4.44 -10.67 4.99
N THR A 86 -4.16 -10.27 3.75
CA THR A 86 -4.63 -8.99 3.19
C THR A 86 -6.15 -8.90 3.04
N LYS A 87 -6.84 -10.04 2.94
CA LYS A 87 -8.31 -10.13 2.85
C LYS A 87 -9.01 -10.19 4.21
N ARG A 88 -8.27 -10.34 5.31
CA ARG A 88 -8.84 -10.29 6.67
C ARG A 88 -9.33 -8.86 6.94
N ASN A 89 -10.28 -8.73 7.86
CA ASN A 89 -10.72 -7.43 8.36
C ASN A 89 -10.30 -7.32 9.84
N TYR A 90 -9.87 -6.13 10.24
CA TYR A 90 -9.50 -5.74 11.59
C TYR A 90 -8.50 -6.69 12.24
N VAL A 91 -7.29 -6.75 11.66
CA VAL A 91 -6.18 -7.53 12.22
C VAL A 91 -5.52 -6.76 13.37
N ARG A 92 -5.46 -7.38 14.55
CA ARG A 92 -4.87 -6.77 15.75
C ARG A 92 -3.34 -6.85 15.68
N LYS A 93 -2.65 -5.96 16.41
CA LYS A 93 -1.17 -5.88 16.39
C LYS A 93 -0.45 -7.13 16.90
N ASP A 94 -1.12 -7.91 17.74
CA ASP A 94 -0.65 -9.16 18.33
C ASP A 94 -0.92 -10.39 17.46
N ASP A 95 -1.62 -10.22 16.33
CA ASP A 95 -1.86 -11.27 15.35
C ASP A 95 -0.67 -11.39 14.39
N ASP A 96 -0.26 -12.62 14.07
CA ASP A 96 0.85 -12.89 13.14
C ASP A 96 0.59 -12.32 11.74
N ASP A 97 -0.68 -12.22 11.34
CA ASP A 97 -1.07 -11.62 10.05
C ASP A 97 -1.06 -10.09 10.08
N PHE A 98 -0.75 -9.43 11.19
CA PHE A 98 -0.81 -7.96 11.29
C PHE A 98 0.08 -7.26 10.26
N LYS A 99 1.33 -7.73 10.10
CA LYS A 99 2.24 -7.15 9.12
C LYS A 99 1.91 -7.58 7.69
N PRO A 100 1.68 -8.89 7.40
CA PRO A 100 1.29 -9.32 6.07
C PRO A 100 -0.04 -8.74 5.57
N HIS A 101 -0.96 -8.41 6.47
CA HIS A 101 -2.21 -7.72 6.13
C HIS A 101 -1.96 -6.33 5.53
N GLN A 102 -0.84 -5.69 5.90
CA GLN A 102 -0.39 -4.38 5.39
C GLN A 102 0.53 -4.51 4.17
N ALA A 103 0.50 -5.63 3.45
CA ALA A 103 1.20 -5.76 2.17
C ALA A 103 0.75 -4.66 1.18
N GLU A 104 1.66 -4.25 0.30
CA GLU A 104 1.45 -3.11 -0.59
C GLU A 104 1.82 -3.42 -2.05
N VAL A 105 1.17 -2.71 -2.96
CA VAL A 105 1.55 -2.60 -4.37
C VAL A 105 2.08 -1.20 -4.62
N MET A 106 3.25 -1.09 -5.21
CA MET A 106 3.91 0.19 -5.45
C MET A 106 3.96 0.44 -6.95
N VAL A 107 3.12 1.36 -7.42
CA VAL A 107 3.00 1.70 -8.84
C VAL A 107 3.91 2.86 -9.15
N LYS A 108 4.75 2.73 -10.17
CA LYS A 108 5.73 3.76 -10.50
C LYS A 108 5.07 5.06 -10.98
N THR A 109 5.50 6.18 -10.39
CA THR A 109 5.16 7.58 -10.69
C THR A 109 3.70 7.96 -10.47
N PHE A 110 2.73 7.27 -11.08
CA PHE A 110 1.31 7.59 -10.96
C PHE A 110 0.39 6.41 -11.32
N VAL A 111 -0.85 6.44 -10.83
CA VAL A 111 -1.92 5.51 -11.25
C VAL A 111 -2.80 6.19 -12.31
N PRO A 112 -2.86 5.68 -13.55
CA PRO A 112 -3.73 6.24 -14.59
C PRO A 112 -5.22 6.23 -14.19
N LYS A 113 -5.97 7.30 -14.53
CA LYS A 113 -7.41 7.44 -14.21
C LYS A 113 -8.23 6.21 -14.60
N LYS A 114 -7.92 5.57 -15.72
CA LYS A 114 -8.64 4.38 -16.22
C LYS A 114 -8.67 3.21 -15.22
N TYR A 115 -7.72 3.14 -14.30
CA TYR A 115 -7.67 2.11 -13.26
C TYR A 115 -8.38 2.52 -11.96
N ILE A 116 -8.91 3.74 -11.84
CA ILE A 116 -9.59 4.22 -10.63
C ILE A 116 -11.10 4.09 -10.84
N VAL A 117 -11.70 3.05 -10.26
CA VAL A 117 -13.07 2.64 -10.62
C VAL A 117 -14.16 3.49 -9.99
N ASN A 118 -13.86 4.24 -8.94
CA ASN A 118 -14.85 5.01 -8.18
C ASN A 118 -14.55 6.51 -8.18
N LEU A 119 -13.74 7.00 -9.12
CA LEU A 119 -13.36 8.41 -9.14
C LEU A 119 -14.56 9.33 -9.38
N ASP A 120 -15.53 8.90 -10.19
CA ASP A 120 -16.71 9.70 -10.53
C ASP A 120 -17.81 9.65 -9.43
N ASN A 121 -17.55 9.02 -8.28
CA ASN A 121 -18.48 8.90 -7.14
C ASN A 121 -18.24 9.97 -6.06
N PHE A 122 -17.37 10.95 -6.31
CA PHE A 122 -17.00 12.04 -5.40
C PHE A 122 -17.16 13.38 -6.10
#